data_AF-A0A1N6K318-F1
#
_entry.id   AF-A0A1N6K318-F1
#
_cell.length_a   1.000
_cell.length_b   1.000
_cell.length_c   1.000
_cell.angle_alpha   90.00
_cell.angle_beta   90.00
_cell.angle_gamma   90.00
#
_symmetry.space_group_name_H-M   'P 1'
#
loop_
_entity.id
_entity.type
_entity.pdbx_description
1 polymer ?
#
loop_
_entity_poly.entity_id
_entity_poly.type
_entity_poly.pdbx_seq_one_letter_code
_entity_poly.pdbx_strand_id
1 'polypeptide(L)'
;MRDETPEQSAPLRSGYTTGSCATATSLAAARLLLTGETSDAAEIVLPKGQRVSLRLTFCRLAGGESGTQAEAGTIKDAGDDPDVTHGALVFARVRLRAEPGVGFHAGPGVGTVTRAGLTLLVGEPAINPVPRRMMTEHLTELAVACGYSGGFEVTIGVEGGEALALKTMNPRLGIVGGLSILGTTGIVRPFSCSAYIASIHQGIDVARANGYRHLAACTGNASEEAMRQRYGLPEIALIEMGDFVGAVLKHLRRAPVERLSVCGGFGKISKLAAGHLDLHSRVSSIDLAQLAEWAGEWGADSSLQASMRAANTSQEALALAHARAVPLGDAVCRRALDVAVGIAPAGVALEMFAIDRGGNLVGSAL
;
A
#
# COMPACT_ATOMS: atom_id res chain seq x y z
N MET A 1 1.52 26.63 -26.18
CA MET A 1 2.20 25.51 -25.49
C MET A 1 3.12 26.16 -24.48
N ARG A 2 2.92 25.92 -23.18
CA ARG A 2 3.96 26.24 -22.21
C ARG A 2 5.02 25.14 -22.38
N ASP A 3 6.25 25.54 -22.65
CA ASP A 3 7.36 24.61 -22.69
C ASP A 3 7.44 23.88 -21.34
N GLU A 4 7.38 22.55 -21.39
CA GLU A 4 7.64 21.71 -20.23
C GLU A 4 9.04 22.04 -19.73
N THR A 5 9.11 22.53 -18.50
CA THR A 5 10.39 22.91 -17.88
C THR A 5 11.27 21.66 -17.89
N PRO A 6 12.52 21.72 -18.37
CA PRO A 6 13.40 20.57 -18.40
C PRO A 6 13.67 20.16 -16.94
N GLU A 7 12.99 19.12 -16.49
CA GLU A 7 13.11 18.56 -15.16
C GLU A 7 14.48 17.90 -15.06
N GLN A 8 15.47 18.68 -14.60
CA GLN A 8 16.78 18.12 -14.25
C GLN A 8 16.54 17.04 -13.20
N SER A 9 16.94 15.81 -13.49
CA SER A 9 16.76 14.65 -12.61
C SER A 9 17.65 14.77 -11.38
N ALA A 10 17.27 15.63 -10.43
CA ALA A 10 17.86 15.62 -9.10
C ALA A 10 17.43 14.31 -8.39
N PRO A 11 18.34 13.64 -7.68
CA PRO A 11 17.97 12.46 -6.92
C PRO A 11 16.95 12.84 -5.84
N LEU A 12 15.76 12.21 -5.89
CA LEU A 12 14.68 12.48 -4.94
C LEU A 12 15.11 12.17 -3.51
N ARG A 13 14.73 13.04 -2.57
CA ARG A 13 15.04 12.92 -1.15
C ARG A 13 14.21 11.81 -0.52
N SER A 14 14.88 10.89 0.18
CA SER A 14 14.21 9.90 1.04
C SER A 14 13.84 10.51 2.39
N GLY A 15 12.81 9.96 3.02
CA GLY A 15 12.37 10.34 4.37
C GLY A 15 12.39 9.20 5.37
N TYR A 16 11.70 9.41 6.48
CA TYR A 16 11.59 8.45 7.57
C TYR A 16 10.15 7.98 7.77
N THR A 17 10.02 6.71 8.10
CA THR A 17 8.71 6.08 8.31
C THR A 17 8.07 6.51 9.63
N THR A 18 6.76 6.33 9.79
CA THR A 18 6.09 6.54 11.09
C THR A 18 6.70 5.67 12.19
N GLY A 19 7.17 4.46 11.86
CA GLY A 19 7.92 3.59 12.78
C GLY A 19 9.24 4.19 13.27
N SER A 20 9.99 4.86 12.40
CA SER A 20 11.23 5.55 12.78
C SER A 20 10.95 6.74 13.69
N CYS A 21 9.93 7.55 13.35
CA CYS A 21 9.49 8.66 14.20
C CYS A 21 9.05 8.16 15.59
N ALA A 22 8.23 7.11 15.66
CA ALA A 22 7.79 6.51 16.91
C ALA A 22 8.95 5.93 17.75
N THR A 23 9.96 5.35 17.09
CA THR A 23 11.17 4.84 17.76
C THR A 23 11.98 5.99 18.38
N ALA A 24 12.22 7.05 17.60
CA ALA A 24 12.97 8.22 18.07
C ALA A 24 12.29 8.91 19.26
N THR A 25 10.97 9.10 19.21
CA THR A 25 10.22 9.73 20.30
C THR A 25 10.14 8.85 21.54
N SER A 26 9.96 7.53 21.38
CA SER A 26 9.95 6.60 22.50
C SER A 26 11.29 6.58 23.23
N LEU A 27 12.40 6.52 22.47
CA LEU A 27 13.74 6.55 23.03
C LEU A 27 14.03 7.85 23.77
N ALA A 28 13.65 9.00 23.20
CA ALA A 28 13.84 10.30 23.82
C ALA A 28 13.08 10.44 25.15
N ALA A 29 11.80 10.06 25.16
CA ALA A 29 10.97 10.11 26.36
C ALA A 29 11.48 9.15 27.44
N ALA A 30 11.88 7.93 27.08
CA ALA A 30 12.45 6.97 28.02
C ALA A 30 13.77 7.47 28.61
N ARG A 31 14.64 8.08 27.79
CA ARG A 31 15.91 8.66 28.27
C ARG A 31 15.65 9.75 29.30
N LEU A 32 14.73 10.66 29.01
CA LEU A 32 14.34 11.71 29.95
C LEU A 32 13.85 11.14 31.29
N LEU A 33 13.09 10.05 31.28
CA LEU A 33 12.64 9.40 32.53
C LEU A 33 13.77 8.78 33.34
N LEU A 34 14.73 8.15 32.68
CA LEU A 34 15.79 7.40 33.35
C LEU A 34 16.95 8.28 33.79
N THR A 35 17.27 9.35 33.05
CA THR A 35 18.45 10.18 33.31
C THR A 35 18.12 11.61 33.72
N GLY A 36 16.89 12.07 33.49
CA GLY A 36 16.52 13.48 33.65
C GLY A 36 17.06 14.39 32.54
N GLU A 37 17.74 13.85 31.54
CA GLU A 37 18.34 14.61 30.44
C GLU A 37 17.40 14.73 29.25
N THR A 38 17.22 15.95 28.74
CA THR A 38 16.50 16.22 27.50
C THR A 38 17.48 16.34 26.33
N SER A 39 17.03 16.03 25.12
CA SER A 39 17.76 16.33 23.89
C SER A 39 16.83 16.92 22.84
N ASP A 40 17.38 17.71 21.92
CA ASP A 40 16.67 18.27 20.77
C ASP A 40 16.62 17.27 19.59
N ALA A 41 17.29 16.12 19.70
CA ALA A 41 17.26 15.07 18.70
C ALA A 41 17.43 13.68 19.34
N ALA A 42 16.98 12.65 18.64
CA ALA A 42 17.20 11.26 19.03
C ALA A 42 17.87 10.47 17.90
N GLU A 43 18.98 9.83 18.22
CA GLU A 43 19.66 8.89 17.31
C GLU A 43 19.05 7.49 17.47
N ILE A 44 18.67 6.88 16.35
CA ILE A 44 18.15 5.51 16.28
C ILE A 44 18.89 4.71 15.21
N VAL A 45 18.95 3.40 15.40
CA VAL A 45 19.42 2.41 14.44
C VAL A 45 18.23 1.87 13.65
N LEU A 46 18.28 2.00 12.33
CA LEU A 46 17.27 1.44 11.43
C LEU A 46 17.47 -0.07 11.25
N PRO A 47 16.47 -0.83 10.76
CA PRO A 47 16.55 -2.28 10.57
C PRO A 47 17.73 -2.81 9.76
N LYS A 48 18.38 -1.96 8.94
CA LYS A 48 19.58 -2.30 8.16
C LYS A 48 20.90 -1.85 8.82
N GLY A 49 20.86 -1.46 10.10
CA GLY A 49 22.02 -1.02 10.88
C GLY A 49 22.42 0.44 10.69
N GLN A 50 21.77 1.18 9.78
CA GLN A 50 22.05 2.60 9.58
C GLN A 50 21.62 3.41 10.80
N ARG A 51 22.53 4.24 11.34
CA ARG A 51 22.20 5.23 12.38
C ARG A 51 21.67 6.51 11.74
N VAL A 52 20.59 7.04 12.29
CA VAL A 52 19.96 8.28 11.84
C VAL A 52 19.51 9.10 13.04
N SER A 53 19.62 10.42 12.93
CA SER A 53 19.21 11.36 13.97
C SER A 53 17.95 12.09 13.53
N LEU A 54 16.90 12.03 14.35
CA LEU A 54 15.63 12.73 14.12
C LEU A 54 15.50 13.88 15.10
N ARG A 55 15.24 15.09 14.58
CA ARG A 55 14.98 16.27 15.41
C ARG A 55 13.67 16.11 16.15
N LEU A 56 13.68 16.43 17.43
CA LEU A 56 12.52 16.46 18.29
C LEU A 56 11.90 17.85 18.25
N THR A 57 10.58 17.90 18.14
CA THR A 57 9.79 19.13 18.29
C THR A 57 9.68 19.50 19.77
N PHE A 58 9.60 18.50 20.64
CA PHE A 58 9.62 18.66 22.09
C PHE A 58 10.04 17.34 22.76
N CYS A 59 10.57 17.44 23.98
CA CYS A 59 10.80 16.35 24.91
C CYS A 59 10.62 16.90 26.33
N ARG A 60 9.66 16.36 27.09
CA ARG A 60 9.27 16.91 28.39
C ARG A 60 8.74 15.85 29.33
N LEU A 61 8.86 16.10 30.63
CA LEU A 61 8.10 15.38 31.63
C LEU A 61 6.62 15.79 31.52
N ALA A 62 5.73 14.83 31.71
CA ALA A 62 4.30 15.06 31.84
C ALA A 62 3.82 14.40 33.14
N GLY A 63 3.05 15.14 33.93
CA GLY A 63 2.40 14.63 35.13
C GLY A 63 0.97 14.19 34.84
N GLY A 64 0.50 13.15 35.53
CA GLY A 64 -0.90 12.74 35.55
C GLY A 64 -1.21 11.92 36.79
N GLU A 65 -2.50 11.62 37.02
CA GLU A 65 -2.97 10.83 38.18
C GLU A 65 -2.32 9.43 38.28
N SER A 66 -1.80 8.90 37.17
CA SER A 66 -1.15 7.59 37.09
C SER A 66 0.38 7.61 37.32
N GLY A 67 0.96 8.72 37.76
CA GLY A 67 2.41 8.86 38.05
C GLY A 67 3.21 9.62 36.99
N THR A 68 4.54 9.64 37.18
CA THR A 68 5.49 10.36 36.30
C THR A 68 5.61 9.67 34.94
N GLN A 69 5.39 10.43 33.87
CA GLN A 69 5.60 10.00 32.49
C GLN A 69 6.43 11.04 31.73
N ALA A 70 6.99 10.65 30.58
CA ALA A 70 7.61 11.59 29.66
C ALA A 70 6.96 11.49 28.29
N GLU A 71 7.00 12.61 27.57
CA GLU A 71 6.45 12.74 26.24
C GLU A 71 7.48 13.40 25.33
N ALA A 72 7.63 12.85 24.13
CA ALA A 72 8.43 13.46 23.08
C ALA A 72 7.69 13.38 21.74
N GLY A 73 7.93 14.36 20.87
CA GLY A 73 7.30 14.47 19.57
C GLY A 73 8.30 14.84 18.48
N THR A 74 8.06 14.37 17.26
CA THR A 74 8.84 14.73 16.05
C THR A 74 7.89 14.88 14.86
N ILE A 75 8.24 15.78 13.94
CA ILE A 75 7.52 15.93 12.67
C ILE A 75 8.05 14.90 11.68
N LYS A 76 7.16 14.09 11.10
CA LYS A 76 7.52 13.12 10.07
C LYS A 76 7.91 13.83 8.77
N ASP A 77 9.16 13.68 8.35
CA ASP A 77 9.61 14.06 7.00
C ASP A 77 9.60 12.81 6.10
N ALA A 78 8.72 12.79 5.10
CA ALA A 78 8.63 11.72 4.10
C ALA A 78 9.60 11.90 2.91
N GLY A 79 10.42 12.96 2.92
CA GLY A 79 11.21 13.35 1.75
C GLY A 79 10.28 13.85 0.64
N ASP A 80 10.58 13.46 -0.60
CA ASP A 80 9.80 13.86 -1.79
C ASP A 80 8.68 12.85 -2.14
N ASP A 81 8.38 11.89 -1.25
CA ASP A 81 7.24 10.99 -1.42
C ASP A 81 5.93 11.75 -1.15
N PRO A 82 4.89 11.64 -2.00
CA PRO A 82 3.57 12.22 -1.76
C PRO A 82 2.79 11.44 -0.68
N ASP A 83 3.42 11.23 0.47
CA ASP A 83 2.89 10.51 1.62
C ASP A 83 1.93 11.42 2.41
N VAL A 84 0.68 10.97 2.59
CA VAL A 84 -0.34 11.72 3.34
C VAL A 84 0.03 11.98 4.80
N THR A 85 0.99 11.24 5.35
CA THR A 85 1.49 11.41 6.72
C THR A 85 2.74 12.30 6.80
N HIS A 86 3.21 12.86 5.67
CA HIS A 86 4.24 13.90 5.67
C HIS A 86 3.78 15.12 6.48
N GLY A 87 4.67 15.66 7.32
CA GLY A 87 4.38 16.82 8.17
C GLY A 87 3.56 16.51 9.42
N ALA A 88 3.09 15.27 9.61
CA ALA A 88 2.36 14.88 10.81
C ALA A 88 3.27 14.84 12.04
N LEU A 89 2.81 15.36 13.17
CA LEU A 89 3.48 15.20 14.46
C LEU A 89 3.22 13.80 15.01
N VAL A 90 4.27 12.99 15.08
CA VAL A 90 4.26 11.68 15.74
C VAL A 90 4.84 11.87 17.14
N PHE A 91 4.15 11.39 18.17
CA PHE A 91 4.61 11.49 19.54
C PHE A 91 4.50 10.16 20.29
N ALA A 92 5.33 10.02 21.32
CA ALA A 92 5.28 8.89 22.25
C ALA A 92 5.13 9.41 23.68
N ARG A 93 4.28 8.74 24.46
CA ARG A 93 4.23 8.86 25.92
C ARG A 93 4.78 7.57 26.51
N VAL A 94 5.76 7.70 27.39
CA VAL A 94 6.43 6.57 28.02
C VAL A 94 6.19 6.62 29.52
N ARG A 95 5.92 5.45 30.11
CA ARG A 95 5.91 5.22 31.56
C ARG A 95 6.84 4.06 31.90
N LEU A 96 7.47 4.14 33.06
CA LEU A 96 8.27 3.05 33.62
C LEU A 96 7.36 1.95 34.20
N ARG A 97 7.77 0.69 34.06
CA ARG A 97 7.09 -0.50 34.62
C ARG A 97 8.02 -1.23 35.57
N ALA A 98 7.50 -1.84 36.62
CA ALA A 98 8.32 -2.64 37.51
C ALA A 98 8.89 -3.90 36.81
N GLU A 99 8.11 -4.50 35.90
CA GLU A 99 8.50 -5.72 35.20
C GLU A 99 9.17 -5.42 33.84
N PRO A 100 10.15 -6.24 33.41
CA PRO A 100 10.77 -6.12 32.10
C PRO A 100 9.77 -6.20 30.94
N GLY A 101 10.18 -5.67 29.79
CA GLY A 101 9.44 -5.73 28.53
C GLY A 101 8.71 -4.44 28.19
N VAL A 102 8.14 -4.40 26.98
CA VAL A 102 7.52 -3.21 26.41
C VAL A 102 6.06 -3.49 26.07
N GLY A 103 5.16 -2.75 26.72
CA GLY A 103 3.74 -2.71 26.38
C GLY A 103 3.46 -1.59 25.38
N PHE A 104 2.63 -1.86 24.37
CA PHE A 104 2.29 -0.90 23.32
C PHE A 104 0.81 -0.52 23.37
N HIS A 105 0.53 0.77 23.27
CA HIS A 105 -0.82 1.32 23.31
C HIS A 105 -1.06 2.30 22.16
N ALA A 106 -2.28 2.30 21.62
CA ALA A 106 -2.71 3.34 20.70
C ALA A 106 -3.07 4.61 21.48
N GLY A 107 -2.39 5.70 21.18
CA GLY A 107 -2.79 7.05 21.57
C GLY A 107 -3.67 7.70 20.49
N PRO A 108 -4.02 8.99 20.68
CA PRO A 108 -4.80 9.74 19.69
C PRO A 108 -4.20 9.65 18.29
N GLY A 109 -5.04 9.34 17.30
CA GLY A 109 -4.66 9.27 15.89
C GLY A 109 -3.87 8.03 15.48
N VAL A 110 -3.65 7.05 16.36
CA VAL A 110 -3.20 5.69 16.02
C VAL A 110 -4.38 4.74 16.05
N GLY A 111 -4.53 3.95 14.99
CA GLY A 111 -5.69 3.07 14.84
C GLY A 111 -5.62 1.80 15.66
N THR A 112 -6.76 1.13 15.78
CA THR A 112 -6.90 -0.22 16.36
C THR A 112 -7.37 -1.19 15.29
N VAL A 113 -6.84 -2.41 15.32
CA VAL A 113 -7.20 -3.46 14.36
C VAL A 113 -8.56 -4.05 14.73
N THR A 114 -9.51 -4.02 13.79
CA THR A 114 -10.88 -4.53 13.96
C THR A 114 -11.20 -5.71 13.05
N ARG A 115 -10.30 -6.04 12.10
CA ARG A 115 -10.46 -7.15 11.14
C ARG A 115 -9.28 -8.10 11.20
N ALA A 116 -9.54 -9.38 10.92
CA ALA A 116 -8.50 -10.38 10.77
C ALA A 116 -7.75 -10.22 9.43
N GLY A 117 -6.58 -10.86 9.32
CA GLY A 117 -5.78 -10.93 8.08
C GLY A 117 -4.60 -9.95 8.02
N LEU A 118 -4.49 -9.05 8.99
CA LEU A 118 -3.25 -8.31 9.23
C LEU A 118 -2.29 -9.12 10.09
N THR A 119 -1.02 -8.69 10.14
CA THR A 119 -0.02 -9.29 11.02
C THR A 119 -0.30 -9.02 12.50
N LEU A 120 -1.11 -8.00 12.78
CA LEU A 120 -1.57 -7.63 14.12
C LEU A 120 -2.91 -8.30 14.41
N LEU A 121 -3.11 -8.71 15.66
CA LEU A 121 -4.37 -9.33 16.11
C LEU A 121 -5.49 -8.30 16.24
N VAL A 122 -6.74 -8.76 16.17
CA VAL A 122 -7.90 -7.91 16.44
C VAL A 122 -7.84 -7.39 17.89
N GLY A 123 -8.09 -6.11 18.07
CA GLY A 123 -7.97 -5.38 19.34
C GLY A 123 -6.59 -4.77 19.59
N GLU A 124 -5.56 -5.16 18.85
CA GLU A 124 -4.22 -4.59 19.01
C GLU A 124 -4.12 -3.16 18.42
N PRO A 125 -3.28 -2.29 18.99
CA PRO A 125 -2.92 -1.03 18.36
C PRO A 125 -2.18 -1.29 17.04
N ALA A 126 -2.46 -0.48 16.03
CA ALA A 126 -1.94 -0.56 14.66
C ALA A 126 -0.46 -0.17 14.56
N ILE A 127 0.38 -0.73 15.44
CA ILE A 127 1.83 -0.56 15.50
C ILE A 127 2.44 -1.87 14.99
N ASN A 128 2.97 -1.84 13.77
CA ASN A 128 3.42 -3.05 13.08
C ASN A 128 4.65 -3.70 13.73
N PRO A 129 4.94 -4.99 13.44
CA PRO A 129 6.00 -5.75 14.11
C PRO A 129 7.40 -5.13 14.03
N VAL A 130 7.78 -4.58 12.87
CA VAL A 130 9.11 -3.96 12.72
C VAL A 130 9.25 -2.70 13.59
N PRO A 131 8.30 -1.74 13.57
CA PRO A 131 8.29 -0.64 14.55
C PRO A 131 8.30 -1.09 16.01
N ARG A 132 7.51 -2.12 16.38
CA ARG A 132 7.53 -2.66 17.76
C ARG A 132 8.93 -3.16 18.12
N ARG A 133 9.53 -3.96 17.24
CA ARG A 133 10.90 -4.47 17.43
C ARG A 133 11.91 -3.34 17.58
N MET A 134 11.88 -2.35 16.69
CA MET A 134 12.78 -1.19 16.76
C MET A 134 12.65 -0.48 18.12
N MET A 135 11.44 -0.15 18.55
CA MET A 135 11.22 0.46 19.87
C MET A 135 11.72 -0.42 21.01
N THR A 136 11.38 -1.70 21.01
CA THR A 136 11.81 -2.65 22.04
C THR A 136 13.33 -2.76 22.14
N GLU A 137 14.04 -2.88 21.01
CA GLU A 137 15.51 -2.96 20.98
C GLU A 137 16.14 -1.71 21.60
N HIS A 138 15.75 -0.52 21.15
CA HIS A 138 16.31 0.74 21.65
C HIS A 138 16.01 0.99 23.13
N LEU A 139 14.79 0.68 23.57
CA LEU A 139 14.41 0.84 24.97
C LEU A 139 15.13 -0.15 25.89
N THR A 140 15.34 -1.38 25.41
CA THR A 140 16.08 -2.40 26.17
C THR A 140 17.56 -2.03 26.28
N GLU A 141 18.17 -1.57 25.19
CA GLU A 141 19.56 -1.08 25.20
C GLU A 141 19.73 0.11 26.15
N LEU A 142 18.81 1.07 26.13
CA LEU A 142 18.80 2.20 27.06
C LEU A 142 18.66 1.73 28.51
N ALA A 143 17.74 0.81 28.80
CA ALA A 143 17.54 0.29 30.15
C ALA A 143 18.83 -0.36 30.70
N VAL A 144 19.51 -1.17 29.90
CA VAL A 144 20.81 -1.76 30.25
C VAL A 144 21.86 -0.68 30.51
N ALA A 145 21.97 0.32 29.64
CA ALA A 145 22.94 1.41 29.80
C ALA A 145 22.70 2.25 31.07
N CYS A 146 21.44 2.39 31.50
CA CYS A 146 21.06 3.12 32.71
C CYS A 146 20.99 2.24 33.97
N GLY A 147 21.28 0.93 33.88
CA GLY A 147 21.14 0.00 35.01
C GLY A 147 19.70 -0.21 35.49
N TYR A 148 18.72 0.02 34.61
CA TYR A 148 17.29 -0.14 34.89
C TYR A 148 16.83 -1.55 34.50
N SER A 149 16.25 -2.28 35.46
CA SER A 149 15.79 -3.67 35.27
C SER A 149 14.30 -3.81 34.97
N GLY A 150 13.54 -2.70 34.99
CA GLY A 150 12.11 -2.69 34.69
C GLY A 150 11.82 -2.62 33.18
N GLY A 151 10.61 -2.19 32.86
CA GLY A 151 10.11 -2.13 31.49
C GLY A 151 9.45 -0.79 31.15
N PHE A 152 8.77 -0.74 30.01
CA PHE A 152 8.17 0.49 29.49
C PHE A 152 6.73 0.25 29.01
N GLU A 153 5.80 1.13 29.39
CA GLU A 153 4.54 1.28 28.65
C GLU A 153 4.73 2.41 27.64
N VAL A 154 4.45 2.13 26.37
CA VAL A 154 4.66 3.05 25.26
C VAL A 154 3.34 3.30 24.55
N THR A 155 2.81 4.52 24.70
CA THR A 155 1.64 4.98 23.95
C THR A 155 2.11 5.83 22.77
N ILE A 156 1.78 5.43 21.54
CA ILE A 156 2.12 6.20 20.34
C ILE A 156 0.90 6.96 19.85
N GLY A 157 1.06 8.24 19.54
CA GLY A 157 0.02 9.07 18.93
C GLY A 157 0.50 9.80 17.69
N VAL A 158 -0.45 10.23 16.87
CA VAL A 158 -0.23 11.07 15.69
C VAL A 158 -1.26 12.20 15.70
N GLU A 159 -0.81 13.45 15.76
CA GLU A 159 -1.71 14.60 15.74
C GLU A 159 -2.50 14.65 14.43
N GLY A 160 -3.83 14.77 14.52
CA GLY A 160 -4.72 14.69 13.36
C GLY A 160 -4.77 13.32 12.67
N GLY A 161 -4.20 12.27 13.28
CA GLY A 161 -4.05 10.97 12.64
C GLY A 161 -5.36 10.29 12.24
N GLU A 162 -6.47 10.52 12.96
CA GLU A 162 -7.78 9.99 12.58
C GLU A 162 -8.26 10.54 11.22
N ALA A 163 -8.17 11.85 11.01
CA ALA A 163 -8.55 12.48 9.75
C ALA A 163 -7.62 12.09 8.60
N LEU A 164 -6.31 11.93 8.88
CA LEU A 164 -5.35 11.45 7.90
C LEU A 164 -5.64 10.00 7.48
N ALA A 165 -6.01 9.14 8.43
CA ALA A 165 -6.29 7.73 8.17
C ALA A 165 -7.43 7.50 7.18
N LEU A 166 -8.44 8.37 7.16
CA LEU A 166 -9.54 8.32 6.19
C LEU A 166 -9.09 8.48 4.73
N LYS A 167 -7.89 9.01 4.50
CA LYS A 167 -7.27 9.17 3.18
C LYS A 167 -6.28 8.04 2.85
N THR A 168 -6.30 6.97 3.62
CA THR A 168 -5.41 5.81 3.45
C THR A 168 -6.20 4.53 3.25
N MET A 169 -5.50 3.40 3.05
CA MET A 169 -6.10 2.07 3.02
C MET A 169 -6.54 1.56 4.40
N ASN A 170 -6.22 2.26 5.50
CA ASN A 170 -6.52 1.80 6.86
C ASN A 170 -8.00 1.41 7.07
N PRO A 171 -9.00 2.23 6.67
CA PRO A 171 -10.41 1.87 6.83
C PRO A 171 -10.77 0.57 6.09
N ARG A 172 -10.23 0.38 4.87
CA ARG A 172 -10.42 -0.84 4.06
C ARG A 172 -9.81 -2.06 4.73
N LEU A 173 -8.64 -1.90 5.35
CA LEU A 173 -7.95 -2.96 6.08
C LEU A 173 -8.54 -3.26 7.46
N GLY A 174 -9.56 -2.52 7.91
CA GLY A 174 -10.14 -2.67 9.24
C GLY A 174 -9.26 -2.08 10.34
N ILE A 175 -8.61 -0.96 10.07
CA ILE A 175 -7.87 -0.18 11.05
C ILE A 175 -8.65 1.10 11.29
N VAL A 176 -9.19 1.25 12.50
CA VAL A 176 -10.18 2.28 12.84
C VAL A 176 -9.62 3.22 13.91
N GLY A 177 -9.97 4.52 13.84
CA GLY A 177 -9.58 5.53 14.83
C GLY A 177 -8.21 6.17 14.60
N GLY A 178 -7.47 5.77 13.57
CA GLY A 178 -6.18 6.37 13.28
C GLY A 178 -5.30 5.64 12.28
N LEU A 179 -4.07 6.15 12.16
CA LEU A 179 -3.03 5.67 11.26
C LEU A 179 -2.34 4.43 11.81
N SER A 180 -1.69 3.72 10.89
CA SER A 180 -0.80 2.62 11.20
C SER A 180 0.62 3.14 11.41
N ILE A 181 1.26 2.75 12.50
CA ILE A 181 2.70 2.96 12.72
C ILE A 181 3.43 1.82 12.02
N LEU A 182 4.07 2.13 10.89
CA LEU A 182 4.60 1.14 9.95
C LEU A 182 5.95 1.58 9.37
N GLY A 183 6.63 0.65 8.72
CA GLY A 183 7.94 0.85 8.11
C GLY A 183 8.82 -0.37 8.29
N THR A 184 9.21 -1.03 7.20
CA THR A 184 10.02 -2.27 7.26
C THR A 184 11.51 -1.99 7.25
N THR A 185 11.93 -0.87 6.64
CA THR A 185 13.33 -0.44 6.52
C THR A 185 13.65 0.78 7.38
N GLY A 186 12.63 1.42 7.95
CA GLY A 186 12.74 2.72 8.61
C GLY A 186 12.84 3.92 7.65
N ILE A 187 12.89 3.69 6.32
CA ILE A 187 13.08 4.72 5.30
C ILE A 187 11.87 4.78 4.38
N VAL A 188 11.37 5.99 4.12
CA VAL A 188 10.41 6.27 3.05
C VAL A 188 11.19 6.58 1.78
N ARG A 189 10.93 5.83 0.72
CA ARG A 189 11.50 6.07 -0.61
C ARG A 189 10.39 6.61 -1.51
N PRO A 190 10.59 7.76 -2.17
CA PRO A 190 9.62 8.33 -3.09
C PRO A 190 9.13 7.31 -4.12
N PHE A 191 7.82 7.20 -4.29
CA PHE A 191 7.16 6.34 -5.28
C PHE A 191 7.55 4.86 -5.14
N SER A 192 7.63 4.36 -3.91
CA SER A 192 8.04 2.98 -3.65
C SER A 192 7.06 1.93 -4.16
N CYS A 193 7.41 1.22 -5.24
CA CYS A 193 6.65 0.06 -5.72
C CYS A 193 6.48 -1.02 -4.64
N SER A 194 7.49 -1.23 -3.78
CA SER A 194 7.41 -2.23 -2.71
C SER A 194 6.36 -1.89 -1.65
N ALA A 195 6.15 -0.60 -1.35
CA ALA A 195 5.12 -0.18 -0.40
C ALA A 195 3.72 -0.40 -0.99
N TYR A 196 3.54 -0.08 -2.27
CA TYR A 196 2.28 -0.31 -2.98
C TYR A 196 1.97 -1.81 -3.14
N ILE A 197 2.96 -2.64 -3.47
CA ILE A 197 2.77 -4.10 -3.54
C ILE A 197 2.35 -4.68 -2.18
N ALA A 198 2.94 -4.17 -1.08
CA ALA A 198 2.57 -4.62 0.26
C ALA A 198 1.10 -4.29 0.60
N SER A 199 0.56 -3.14 0.15
CA SER A 199 -0.85 -2.81 0.38
C SER A 199 -1.80 -3.71 -0.41
N ILE A 200 -1.43 -4.10 -1.64
CA ILE A 200 -2.17 -5.09 -2.43
C ILE A 200 -2.25 -6.43 -1.67
N HIS A 201 -1.11 -6.91 -1.17
CA HIS A 201 -1.03 -8.17 -0.43
C HIS A 201 -1.88 -8.13 0.84
N GLN A 202 -1.79 -7.05 1.61
CA GLN A 202 -2.60 -6.84 2.81
C GLN A 202 -4.11 -6.81 2.49
N GLY A 203 -4.51 -6.16 1.40
CA GLY A 203 -5.92 -6.14 0.96
C GLY A 203 -6.44 -7.55 0.69
N ILE A 204 -5.68 -8.37 -0.03
CA ILE A 204 -6.04 -9.77 -0.31
C ILE A 204 -6.10 -10.58 0.98
N ASP A 205 -5.12 -10.43 1.87
CA ASP A 205 -5.05 -11.19 3.12
C ASP A 205 -6.19 -10.84 4.08
N VAL A 206 -6.52 -9.55 4.20
CA VAL A 206 -7.67 -9.08 4.98
C VAL A 206 -8.97 -9.61 4.38
N ALA A 207 -9.19 -9.49 3.06
CA ALA A 207 -10.41 -9.99 2.44
C ALA A 207 -10.59 -11.50 2.68
N ARG A 208 -9.54 -12.29 2.45
CA ARG A 208 -9.57 -13.74 2.67
C ARG A 208 -9.84 -14.11 4.12
N ALA A 209 -9.15 -13.47 5.07
CA ALA A 209 -9.31 -13.75 6.50
C ALA A 209 -10.71 -13.39 7.02
N ASN A 210 -11.42 -12.50 6.33
CA ASN A 210 -12.81 -12.15 6.64
C ASN A 210 -13.83 -12.96 5.82
N GLY A 211 -13.41 -14.08 5.22
CA GLY A 211 -14.29 -15.06 4.58
C GLY A 211 -14.69 -14.76 3.14
N TYR A 212 -14.14 -13.70 2.52
CA TYR A 212 -14.41 -13.38 1.12
C TYR A 212 -13.68 -14.35 0.20
N ARG A 213 -14.45 -15.01 -0.67
CA ARG A 213 -13.95 -16.06 -1.57
C ARG A 213 -13.84 -15.60 -3.02
N HIS A 214 -14.59 -14.56 -3.37
CA HIS A 214 -14.53 -13.88 -4.65
C HIS A 214 -13.97 -12.47 -4.43
N LEU A 215 -12.81 -12.20 -5.00
CA LEU A 215 -12.18 -10.88 -4.99
C LEU A 215 -12.15 -10.30 -6.42
N ALA A 216 -12.13 -8.98 -6.53
CA ALA A 216 -11.80 -8.31 -7.78
C ALA A 216 -10.52 -7.47 -7.64
N ALA A 217 -9.55 -7.68 -8.52
CA ALA A 217 -8.34 -6.87 -8.59
C ALA A 217 -8.46 -5.83 -9.72
N CYS A 218 -8.48 -4.56 -9.33
CA CYS A 218 -8.88 -3.46 -10.18
C CYS A 218 -7.74 -2.47 -10.41
N THR A 219 -7.60 -2.00 -11.65
CA THR A 219 -6.54 -1.02 -11.99
C THR A 219 -6.78 0.41 -11.50
N GLY A 220 -7.95 0.66 -10.88
CA GLY A 220 -8.38 1.94 -10.32
C GLY A 220 -9.91 2.03 -10.16
N ASN A 221 -10.40 3.21 -9.78
CA ASN A 221 -11.80 3.46 -9.39
C ASN A 221 -12.85 3.03 -10.43
N ALA A 222 -12.64 3.32 -11.71
CA ALA A 222 -13.61 2.94 -12.75
C ALA A 222 -13.76 1.41 -12.87
N SER A 223 -12.66 0.65 -12.73
CA SER A 223 -12.71 -0.81 -12.70
C SER A 223 -13.31 -1.36 -11.40
N GLU A 224 -13.08 -0.70 -10.26
CA GLU A 224 -13.75 -1.06 -9.00
C GLU A 224 -15.27 -0.92 -9.11
N GLU A 225 -15.73 0.21 -9.66
CA GLU A 225 -17.16 0.48 -9.84
C GLU A 225 -17.80 -0.51 -10.82
N ALA A 226 -17.14 -0.83 -11.94
CA ALA A 226 -17.63 -1.85 -12.88
C ALA A 226 -17.80 -3.22 -12.21
N MET A 227 -16.86 -3.63 -11.36
CA MET A 227 -16.95 -4.90 -10.61
C MET A 227 -18.00 -4.86 -9.50
N ARG A 228 -18.18 -3.71 -8.85
CA ARG A 228 -19.26 -3.49 -7.89
C ARG A 228 -20.63 -3.60 -8.54
N GLN A 229 -20.83 -2.97 -9.71
CA GLN A 229 -22.09 -3.05 -10.45
C GLN A 229 -22.37 -4.46 -10.96
N ARG A 230 -21.34 -5.17 -11.43
CA ARG A 230 -21.48 -6.53 -11.96
C ARG A 230 -21.79 -7.58 -10.89
N TYR A 231 -21.11 -7.51 -9.75
CA TYR A 231 -21.11 -8.60 -8.76
C TYR A 231 -21.61 -8.20 -7.37
N GLY A 232 -21.87 -6.92 -7.11
CA GLY A 232 -22.24 -6.44 -5.78
C GLY A 232 -21.14 -6.62 -4.74
N LEU A 233 -19.87 -6.66 -5.17
CA LEU A 233 -18.74 -6.88 -4.27
C LEU A 233 -18.61 -5.72 -3.26
N PRO A 234 -18.48 -6.02 -1.95
CA PRO A 234 -18.21 -5.00 -0.96
C PRO A 234 -16.79 -4.46 -1.10
N GLU A 235 -16.53 -3.28 -0.56
CA GLU A 235 -15.24 -2.59 -0.69
C GLU A 235 -14.03 -3.45 -0.28
N ILE A 236 -14.17 -4.25 0.77
CA ILE A 236 -13.12 -5.17 1.24
C ILE A 236 -12.74 -6.25 0.21
N ALA A 237 -13.64 -6.61 -0.71
CA ALA A 237 -13.38 -7.57 -1.78
C ALA A 237 -12.87 -6.91 -3.07
N LEU A 238 -12.76 -5.57 -3.10
CA LEU A 238 -12.21 -4.79 -4.20
C LEU A 238 -10.75 -4.42 -3.86
N ILE A 239 -9.82 -5.00 -4.61
CA ILE A 239 -8.37 -4.81 -4.43
C ILE A 239 -7.88 -3.81 -5.46
N GLU A 240 -7.50 -2.63 -5.02
CA GLU A 240 -6.84 -1.64 -5.87
C GLU A 240 -5.41 -2.11 -6.18
N MET A 241 -5.19 -2.69 -7.36
CA MET A 241 -3.89 -3.23 -7.77
C MET A 241 -3.06 -2.26 -8.61
N GLY A 242 -3.64 -1.14 -9.04
CA GLY A 242 -3.00 -0.19 -9.93
C GLY A 242 -2.51 -0.87 -11.21
N ASP A 243 -1.20 -0.87 -11.44
CA ASP A 243 -0.56 -1.51 -12.60
C ASP A 243 0.11 -2.86 -12.27
N PHE A 244 0.04 -3.32 -11.02
CA PHE A 244 0.82 -4.46 -10.52
C PHE A 244 0.04 -5.79 -10.51
N VAL A 245 -0.52 -6.19 -11.65
CA VAL A 245 -1.27 -7.47 -11.74
C VAL A 245 -0.39 -8.68 -11.40
N GLY A 246 0.90 -8.64 -11.73
CA GLY A 246 1.85 -9.69 -11.34
C GLY A 246 1.97 -9.84 -9.83
N ALA A 247 1.86 -8.76 -9.06
CA ALA A 247 1.91 -8.80 -7.61
C ALA A 247 0.69 -9.52 -7.02
N VAL A 248 -0.49 -9.32 -7.61
CA VAL A 248 -1.73 -10.03 -7.26
C VAL A 248 -1.58 -11.52 -7.56
N LEU A 249 -1.31 -11.87 -8.82
CA LEU A 249 -1.28 -13.27 -9.28
C LEU A 249 -0.23 -14.11 -8.55
N LYS A 250 0.95 -13.53 -8.27
CA LYS A 250 2.00 -14.24 -7.52
C LYS A 250 1.65 -14.41 -6.04
N HIS A 251 0.96 -13.45 -5.42
CA HIS A 251 0.55 -13.55 -4.01
C HIS A 251 -0.48 -14.65 -3.77
N LEU A 252 -1.35 -14.91 -4.76
CA LEU A 252 -2.35 -15.98 -4.66
C LEU A 252 -1.75 -17.36 -4.40
N ARG A 253 -0.48 -17.62 -4.75
CA ARG A 253 0.18 -18.90 -4.41
C ARG A 253 0.30 -19.12 -2.90
N ARG A 254 0.40 -18.04 -2.13
CA ARG A 254 0.44 -18.06 -0.66
C ARG A 254 -0.93 -17.82 -0.03
N ALA A 255 -1.78 -17.08 -0.74
CA ALA A 255 -3.09 -16.63 -0.30
C ALA A 255 -4.17 -16.95 -1.35
N PRO A 256 -4.47 -18.23 -1.62
CA PRO A 256 -5.43 -18.59 -2.65
C PRO A 256 -6.86 -18.16 -2.26
N VAL A 257 -7.65 -17.80 -3.26
CA VAL A 257 -9.09 -17.50 -3.16
C VAL A 257 -9.85 -18.37 -4.15
N GLU A 258 -11.14 -18.59 -3.94
CA GLU A 258 -11.93 -19.44 -4.86
C GLU A 258 -12.06 -18.78 -6.24
N ARG A 259 -12.24 -17.45 -6.29
CA ARG A 259 -12.38 -16.68 -7.52
C ARG A 259 -11.68 -15.33 -7.47
N LEU A 260 -10.98 -14.98 -8.54
CA LEU A 260 -10.42 -13.64 -8.76
C LEU A 260 -10.89 -13.10 -10.11
N SER A 261 -11.60 -11.96 -10.10
CA SER A 261 -11.88 -11.18 -11.30
C SER A 261 -10.86 -10.06 -11.45
N VAL A 262 -10.07 -10.06 -12.52
CA VAL A 262 -9.16 -8.95 -12.84
C VAL A 262 -9.89 -7.99 -13.76
N CYS A 263 -9.98 -6.72 -13.37
CA CYS A 263 -10.64 -5.69 -14.17
C CYS A 263 -9.73 -4.50 -14.38
N GLY A 264 -9.65 -4.03 -15.63
CA GLY A 264 -8.84 -2.86 -15.94
C GLY A 264 -9.20 -2.19 -17.25
N GLY A 265 -8.66 -0.99 -17.46
CA GLY A 265 -8.79 -0.31 -18.75
C GLY A 265 -8.28 -1.19 -19.89
N PHE A 266 -8.95 -1.15 -21.03
CA PHE A 266 -8.62 -2.01 -22.19
C PHE A 266 -7.13 -1.99 -22.55
N GLY A 267 -6.47 -0.82 -22.52
CA GLY A 267 -5.03 -0.72 -22.80
C GLY A 267 -4.12 -1.35 -21.74
N LYS A 268 -4.58 -1.49 -20.49
CA LYS A 268 -3.86 -2.22 -19.43
C LYS A 268 -4.05 -3.72 -19.61
N ILE A 269 -5.26 -4.17 -19.88
CA ILE A 269 -5.55 -5.59 -20.14
C ILE A 269 -4.87 -6.08 -21.42
N SER A 270 -4.75 -5.25 -22.46
CA SER A 270 -3.99 -5.61 -23.67
C SER A 270 -2.51 -5.86 -23.39
N LYS A 271 -1.91 -5.14 -22.44
CA LYS A 271 -0.52 -5.38 -22.01
C LYS A 271 -0.37 -6.70 -21.27
N LEU A 272 -1.34 -7.05 -20.42
CA LEU A 272 -1.39 -8.37 -19.78
C LEU A 272 -1.55 -9.48 -20.82
N ALA A 273 -2.42 -9.29 -21.81
CA ALA A 273 -2.58 -10.21 -22.94
C ALA A 273 -1.28 -10.42 -23.73
N ALA A 274 -0.42 -9.40 -23.78
CA ALA A 274 0.93 -9.48 -24.36
C ALA A 274 1.98 -10.11 -23.43
N GLY A 275 1.61 -10.53 -22.22
CA GLY A 275 2.51 -11.17 -21.24
C GLY A 275 3.14 -10.22 -20.21
N HIS A 276 2.82 -8.92 -20.23
CA HIS A 276 3.38 -7.96 -19.27
C HIS A 276 2.67 -8.04 -17.91
N LEU A 277 3.45 -8.16 -16.83
CA LEU A 277 2.95 -8.24 -15.45
C LEU A 277 2.97 -6.92 -14.68
N ASP A 278 3.60 -5.90 -15.28
CA ASP A 278 3.55 -4.51 -14.88
C ASP A 278 2.96 -3.72 -16.06
N LEU A 279 1.78 -3.15 -15.82
CA LEU A 279 0.95 -2.52 -16.84
C LEU A 279 1.28 -1.03 -17.02
N HIS A 280 2.25 -0.51 -16.27
CA HIS A 280 2.64 0.88 -16.30
C HIS A 280 3.27 1.24 -17.66
N SER A 281 2.94 2.41 -18.21
CA SER A 281 3.39 2.86 -19.55
C SER A 281 4.90 2.97 -19.71
N ARG A 282 5.63 3.23 -18.62
CA ARG A 282 7.09 3.26 -18.61
C ARG A 282 7.73 1.87 -18.75
N VAL A 283 7.00 0.80 -18.43
CA VAL A 283 7.52 -0.59 -18.42
C VAL A 283 7.02 -1.37 -19.63
N SER A 284 5.79 -1.11 -20.06
CA SER A 284 5.16 -1.80 -21.18
C SER A 284 4.37 -0.82 -22.04
N SER A 285 4.42 -1.05 -23.36
CA SER A 285 3.73 -0.25 -24.37
C SER A 285 2.54 -1.00 -24.95
N ILE A 286 1.58 -0.25 -25.50
CA ILE A 286 0.50 -0.85 -26.29
C ILE A 286 1.06 -1.23 -27.66
N ASP A 287 0.74 -2.43 -28.12
CA ASP A 287 1.06 -2.90 -29.46
C ASP A 287 -0.19 -2.93 -30.34
N LEU A 288 -0.34 -1.90 -31.19
CA LEU A 288 -1.48 -1.78 -32.12
C LEU A 288 -1.42 -2.81 -33.25
N ALA A 289 -0.23 -3.26 -33.65
CA ALA A 289 -0.09 -4.29 -34.67
C ALA A 289 -0.60 -5.63 -34.16
N GLN A 290 -0.26 -5.95 -32.92
CA GLN A 290 -0.75 -7.13 -32.23
C GLN A 290 -2.27 -7.06 -31.97
N LEU A 291 -2.81 -5.90 -31.58
CA LEU A 291 -4.27 -5.74 -31.46
C LEU A 291 -4.99 -5.99 -32.80
N ALA A 292 -4.43 -5.50 -33.91
CA ALA A 292 -4.98 -5.74 -35.24
C ALA A 292 -4.93 -7.22 -35.64
N GLU A 293 -3.84 -7.91 -35.33
CA GLU A 293 -3.72 -9.36 -35.54
C GLU A 293 -4.80 -10.14 -34.77
N TRP A 294 -4.94 -9.86 -33.47
CA TRP A 294 -5.96 -10.49 -32.63
C TRP A 294 -7.38 -10.17 -33.08
N ALA A 295 -7.63 -8.96 -33.59
CA ALA A 295 -8.90 -8.63 -34.23
C ALA A 295 -9.14 -9.46 -35.49
N GLY A 296 -8.09 -9.71 -36.29
CA GLY A 296 -8.14 -10.52 -37.50
C GLY A 296 -8.58 -11.96 -37.22
N GLU A 297 -8.03 -12.56 -36.17
CA GLU A 297 -8.46 -13.89 -35.70
C GLU A 297 -9.93 -13.94 -35.26
N TRP A 298 -10.53 -12.80 -34.96
CA TRP A 298 -11.92 -12.64 -34.54
C TRP A 298 -12.79 -11.99 -35.62
N GLY A 299 -12.36 -12.04 -36.89
CA GLY A 299 -13.18 -11.65 -38.04
C GLY A 299 -12.94 -10.23 -38.57
N ALA A 300 -11.91 -9.50 -38.11
CA ALA A 300 -11.54 -8.24 -38.73
C ALA A 300 -10.94 -8.45 -40.13
N ASP A 301 -11.54 -7.81 -41.13
CA ASP A 301 -11.00 -7.77 -42.49
C ASP A 301 -9.65 -7.01 -42.56
N SER A 302 -8.94 -7.15 -43.68
CA SER A 302 -7.62 -6.52 -43.87
C SER A 302 -7.68 -4.99 -43.79
N SER A 303 -8.81 -4.38 -44.18
CA SER A 303 -9.02 -2.93 -44.14
C SER A 303 -9.12 -2.43 -42.69
N LEU A 304 -9.93 -3.08 -41.86
CA LEU A 304 -10.05 -2.78 -40.44
C LEU A 304 -8.72 -2.99 -39.71
N GLN A 305 -8.02 -4.10 -39.99
CA GLN A 305 -6.70 -4.33 -39.39
C GLN A 305 -5.70 -3.24 -39.78
N ALA A 306 -5.70 -2.76 -41.03
CA ALA A 306 -4.85 -1.65 -41.46
C ALA A 306 -5.21 -0.34 -40.73
N SER A 307 -6.50 -0.04 -40.57
CA SER A 307 -6.95 1.12 -39.77
C SER A 307 -6.53 1.02 -38.31
N MET A 308 -6.62 -0.16 -37.70
CA MET A 308 -6.19 -0.38 -36.31
C MET A 308 -4.68 -0.18 -36.13
N ARG A 309 -3.86 -0.65 -37.08
CA ARG A 309 -2.40 -0.43 -37.06
C ARG A 309 -2.03 1.05 -37.16
N ALA A 310 -2.84 1.83 -37.86
CA ALA A 310 -2.66 3.27 -38.04
C ALA A 310 -3.29 4.12 -36.93
N ALA A 311 -3.99 3.52 -35.97
CA ALA A 311 -4.59 4.23 -34.84
C ALA A 311 -3.52 4.89 -33.95
N ASN A 312 -3.92 5.87 -33.15
CA ASN A 312 -3.04 6.53 -32.19
C ASN A 312 -3.12 5.88 -30.80
N THR A 313 -4.24 5.23 -30.48
CA THR A 313 -4.48 4.67 -29.15
C THR A 313 -5.20 3.32 -29.19
N SER A 314 -5.04 2.51 -28.14
CA SER A 314 -5.81 1.25 -28.01
C SER A 314 -7.32 1.48 -27.94
N GLN A 315 -7.76 2.62 -27.41
CA GLN A 315 -9.18 2.98 -27.35
C GLN A 315 -9.75 3.25 -28.74
N GLU A 316 -8.97 3.92 -29.60
CA GLU A 316 -9.34 4.14 -31.00
C GLU A 316 -9.41 2.81 -31.76
N ALA A 317 -8.41 1.93 -31.60
CA ALA A 317 -8.42 0.60 -32.19
C ALA A 317 -9.64 -0.24 -31.72
N LEU A 318 -10.00 -0.15 -30.43
CA LEU A 318 -11.21 -0.78 -29.89
C LEU A 318 -12.49 -0.20 -30.50
N ALA A 319 -12.59 1.13 -30.61
CA ALA A 319 -13.74 1.79 -31.22
C ALA A 319 -13.92 1.39 -32.70
N LEU A 320 -12.83 1.30 -33.46
CA LEU A 320 -12.83 0.82 -34.84
C LEU A 320 -13.35 -0.63 -34.94
N ALA A 321 -12.89 -1.52 -34.06
CA ALA A 321 -13.36 -2.90 -34.01
C ALA A 321 -14.85 -2.97 -33.66
N HIS A 322 -15.28 -2.22 -32.65
CA HIS A 322 -16.68 -2.18 -32.21
C HIS A 322 -17.62 -1.66 -33.32
N ALA A 323 -17.21 -0.64 -34.08
CA ALA A 323 -17.98 -0.11 -35.21
C ALA A 323 -18.21 -1.14 -36.34
N ARG A 324 -17.40 -2.20 -36.38
CA ARG A 324 -17.52 -3.32 -37.31
C ARG A 324 -18.03 -4.61 -36.66
N ALA A 325 -18.54 -4.52 -35.42
CA ALA A 325 -19.01 -5.64 -34.62
C ALA A 325 -17.95 -6.76 -34.39
N VAL A 326 -16.66 -6.39 -34.39
CA VAL A 326 -15.57 -7.29 -34.04
C VAL A 326 -15.35 -7.25 -32.52
N PRO A 327 -15.46 -8.37 -31.79
CA PRO A 327 -15.40 -8.42 -30.33
C PRO A 327 -13.94 -8.40 -29.82
N LEU A 328 -13.18 -7.36 -30.18
CA LEU A 328 -11.76 -7.24 -29.80
C LEU A 328 -11.54 -7.26 -28.28
N GLY A 329 -12.47 -6.70 -27.50
CA GLY A 329 -12.40 -6.73 -26.04
C GLY A 329 -12.33 -8.15 -25.49
N ASP A 330 -13.21 -9.03 -25.95
CA ASP A 330 -13.24 -10.45 -25.54
C ASP A 330 -11.97 -11.18 -26.00
N ALA A 331 -11.49 -10.89 -27.22
CA ALA A 331 -10.26 -11.45 -27.76
C ALA A 331 -9.03 -11.13 -26.89
N VAL A 332 -8.96 -9.88 -26.40
CA VAL A 332 -7.91 -9.40 -25.49
C VAL A 332 -8.07 -10.01 -24.10
N CYS A 333 -9.28 -10.03 -23.55
CA CYS A 333 -9.55 -10.63 -22.24
C CYS A 333 -9.20 -12.11 -22.20
N ARG A 334 -9.49 -12.88 -23.26
CA ARG A 334 -9.17 -14.31 -23.34
C ARG A 334 -7.66 -14.56 -23.26
N ARG A 335 -6.87 -13.78 -23.99
CA ARG A 335 -5.40 -13.90 -23.94
C ARG A 335 -4.81 -13.46 -22.61
N ALA A 336 -5.34 -12.38 -22.04
CA ALA A 336 -4.95 -11.96 -20.70
C ALA A 336 -5.25 -13.04 -19.65
N LEU A 337 -6.37 -13.76 -19.82
CA LEU A 337 -6.75 -14.87 -18.97
C LEU A 337 -5.75 -16.03 -19.11
N ASP A 338 -5.38 -16.40 -20.35
CA ASP A 338 -4.40 -17.46 -20.61
C ASP A 338 -3.05 -17.15 -19.92
N VAL A 339 -2.58 -15.91 -20.01
CA VAL A 339 -1.36 -15.45 -19.31
C VAL A 339 -1.53 -15.57 -17.79
N ALA A 340 -2.66 -15.14 -17.24
CA ALA A 340 -2.91 -15.14 -15.81
C ALA A 340 -3.02 -16.58 -15.24
N VAL A 341 -3.69 -17.48 -15.96
CA VAL A 341 -3.80 -18.90 -15.63
C VAL A 341 -2.42 -19.58 -15.57
N GLY A 342 -1.49 -19.18 -16.44
CA GLY A 342 -0.11 -19.68 -16.40
C GLY A 342 0.70 -19.27 -15.15
N ILE A 343 0.21 -18.33 -14.34
CA ILE A 343 0.94 -17.74 -13.21
C ILE A 343 0.28 -18.05 -11.85
N ALA A 344 -1.05 -17.98 -11.83
CA ALA A 344 -1.86 -18.24 -10.64
C ALA A 344 -1.79 -19.73 -10.25
N PRO A 345 -1.99 -20.05 -8.96
CA PRO A 345 -2.05 -21.45 -8.55
C PRO A 345 -3.28 -22.16 -9.11
N ALA A 346 -3.16 -23.46 -9.34
CA ALA A 346 -4.27 -24.30 -9.74
C ALA A 346 -5.41 -24.23 -8.69
N GLY A 347 -6.66 -24.15 -9.16
CA GLY A 347 -7.85 -24.10 -8.31
C GLY A 347 -8.43 -22.71 -8.04
N VAL A 348 -7.77 -21.63 -8.47
CA VAL A 348 -8.36 -20.28 -8.47
C VAL A 348 -9.11 -20.08 -9.77
N ALA A 349 -10.43 -19.84 -9.71
CA ALA A 349 -11.20 -19.44 -10.88
C ALA A 349 -10.82 -18.00 -11.25
N LEU A 350 -10.31 -17.78 -12.47
CA LEU A 350 -9.90 -16.46 -12.94
C LEU A 350 -10.89 -15.94 -13.98
N GLU A 351 -11.23 -14.67 -13.86
CA GLU A 351 -12.00 -13.94 -14.87
C GLU A 351 -11.23 -12.68 -15.27
N MET A 352 -11.36 -12.26 -16.53
CA MET A 352 -10.77 -11.04 -17.04
C MET A 352 -11.85 -10.11 -17.57
N PHE A 353 -11.76 -8.83 -17.23
CA PHE A 353 -12.65 -7.78 -17.70
C PHE A 353 -11.87 -6.58 -18.20
N ALA A 354 -12.27 -6.08 -19.37
CA ALA A 354 -11.78 -4.83 -19.92
C ALA A 354 -12.87 -3.76 -19.85
N ILE A 355 -12.49 -2.55 -19.44
CA ILE A 355 -13.35 -1.36 -19.47
C ILE A 355 -12.84 -0.29 -20.45
N ASP A 356 -13.76 0.51 -20.98
CA ASP A 356 -13.45 1.75 -21.69
C ASP A 356 -13.14 2.91 -20.71
N ARG A 357 -12.94 4.13 -21.24
CA ARG A 357 -12.74 5.33 -20.42
C ARG A 357 -13.96 5.73 -19.58
N GLY A 358 -15.16 5.33 -19.99
CA GLY A 358 -16.41 5.57 -19.26
C GLY A 358 -16.66 4.57 -18.14
N GLY A 359 -15.84 3.51 -18.02
CA GLY A 359 -16.05 2.43 -17.07
C GLY A 359 -17.01 1.34 -17.58
N ASN A 360 -17.44 1.40 -18.84
CA ASN A 360 -18.31 0.38 -19.41
C ASN A 360 -17.49 -0.87 -19.73
N LEU A 361 -18.07 -2.04 -19.46
CA LEU A 361 -17.48 -3.31 -19.86
C LEU A 361 -17.48 -3.43 -21.39
N VAL A 362 -16.29 -3.62 -21.96
CA VAL A 362 -16.07 -3.74 -23.41
C VAL A 362 -15.52 -5.10 -23.81
N GLY A 363 -15.15 -5.93 -22.83
CA GLY A 363 -14.65 -7.27 -23.06
C GLY A 363 -14.66 -8.10 -21.78
N SER A 364 -14.84 -9.41 -21.94
CA SER A 364 -14.75 -10.37 -20.85
C SER A 364 -14.22 -11.73 -21.29
N ALA A 365 -13.59 -12.44 -20.36
CA ALA A 365 -13.31 -13.86 -20.45
C ALA A 365 -13.54 -14.47 -19.06
N LEU A 366 -14.32 -15.56 -19.01
CA LEU A 366 -14.77 -16.24 -17.80
C LEU A 366 -14.23 -17.68 -17.77
#